data_AF-A0A946NNA0-F1
#
_entry.id   AF-A0A946NNA0-F1
#
_cell.length_a   1.000
_cell.length_b   1.000
_cell.length_c   1.000
_cell.angle_alpha   90.00
_cell.angle_beta   90.00
_cell.angle_gamma   90.00
#
_symmetry.space_group_name_H-M   'P 1'
#
loop_
_entity.id
_entity.type
_entity.pdbx_description
1 polymer ?
#
loop_
_entity_poly.entity_id
_entity_poly.type
_entity_poly.pdbx_seq_one_letter_code
_entity_poly.pdbx_strand_id
1 'polypeptide(L)' 'MKFEVLALAFCLFLLPVQGAANPLLFEKMGIVAPKTSKPAPDFELKNIRGGTTQLSDFKGK' A
#
# COMPACT_ATOMS: atom_id res chain seq x y z
N MET A 1 -34.02 -0.88 19.24
CA MET A 1 -32.66 -1.35 18.90
C MET A 1 -31.75 -0.93 20.05
N LYS A 2 -31.05 -1.87 20.71
CA LYS A 2 -30.24 -1.57 21.91
C LYS A 2 -28.96 -0.83 21.50
N PHE A 3 -28.55 0.19 22.27
CA PHE A 3 -27.37 1.03 21.99
C PHE A 3 -26.09 0.22 21.76
N GLU A 4 -25.92 -0.87 22.53
CA GLU A 4 -24.85 -1.88 22.36
C GLU A 4 -24.73 -2.42 20.94
N VAL A 5 -25.87 -2.69 20.29
CA VAL A 5 -25.92 -3.26 18.94
C VAL A 5 -25.48 -2.22 17.90
N LEU A 6 -25.82 -0.94 18.13
CA LEU A 6 -25.41 0.16 17.27
C LEU A 6 -23.91 0.46 17.41
N ALA A 7 -23.39 0.43 18.64
CA ALA A 7 -21.96 0.64 18.92
C ALA A 7 -21.09 -0.47 18.28
N LEU A 8 -21.52 -1.73 18.36
CA LEU A 8 -20.81 -2.86 17.76
C LEU A 8 -20.78 -2.77 16.23
N ALA A 9 -21.91 -2.40 15.61
CA ALA A 9 -22.01 -2.20 14.17
C ALA A 9 -21.11 -1.05 13.69
N PHE A 10 -21.04 0.04 14.45
CA PHE A 10 -20.17 1.17 14.14
C PHE A 10 -18.68 0.79 14.24
N CYS A 11 -18.30 0.02 15.27
CA CYS A 11 -16.94 -0.51 15.41
C CYS A 11 -16.51 -1.39 14.23
N LEU A 12 -17.41 -2.23 13.71
CA LEU A 12 -17.13 -3.08 12.55
C LEU A 12 -16.93 -2.27 11.26
N PHE A 13 -17.63 -1.15 11.10
CA PHE A 13 -17.48 -0.24 9.95
C PHE A 13 -16.16 0.56 9.96
N LEU A 14 -15.55 0.73 11.13
CA LEU A 14 -14.29 1.47 11.28
C LEU A 14 -13.04 0.63 10.98
N LEU A 15 -13.20 -0.68 10.70
CA LEU A 15 -12.08 -1.51 10.30
C LEU A 15 -11.60 -1.09 8.91
N PRO A 16 -10.31 -0.73 8.75
CA PRO A 16 -9.79 -0.39 7.44
C PRO A 16 -9.91 -1.62 6.55
N VAL A 17 -10.70 -1.52 5.47
CA VAL A 17 -10.71 -2.51 4.39
C VAL A 17 -9.30 -2.53 3.79
N GLN A 18 -8.52 -3.52 4.19
CA GLN A 18 -7.25 -3.82 3.55
C GLN A 18 -7.57 -4.52 2.23
N GLY A 19 -7.77 -3.72 1.18
CA GLY A 19 -7.89 -4.24 -0.17
C GLY A 19 -6.55 -4.80 -0.63
N ALA A 20 -6.34 -6.10 -0.48
CA ALA A 20 -5.20 -6.76 -1.09
C ALA A 20 -5.39 -6.78 -2.62
N ALA A 21 -4.42 -6.26 -3.37
CA ALA A 21 -4.45 -6.33 -4.82
C ALA A 21 -4.36 -7.79 -5.28
N ASN A 22 -5.20 -8.20 -6.24
CA ASN A 22 -5.21 -9.57 -6.75
C ASN A 22 -3.92 -9.85 -7.55
N PRO A 23 -3.03 -10.74 -7.08
CA PRO A 23 -1.74 -10.98 -7.71
C PRO A 23 -1.85 -11.56 -9.13
N LEU A 24 -2.93 -12.28 -9.45
CA LEU A 24 -3.15 -12.86 -10.79
C LEU A 24 -3.32 -11.78 -11.87
N LEU A 25 -3.79 -10.60 -11.50
CA LEU A 25 -3.90 -9.48 -12.44
C LEU A 25 -2.53 -8.93 -12.84
N PHE A 26 -1.55 -8.98 -11.93
CA PHE A 26 -0.18 -8.52 -12.21
C PHE A 26 0.53 -9.42 -13.22
N GLU A 27 0.39 -10.74 -13.09
CA GLU A 27 0.97 -11.69 -14.07
C GLU A 27 0.41 -11.47 -15.48
N LYS A 28 -0.91 -11.23 -15.59
CA LYS A 28 -1.56 -10.93 -16.89
C LYS A 28 -1.07 -9.62 -17.52
N MET A 29 -0.57 -8.69 -16.71
CA MET A 29 0.03 -7.43 -17.14
C MET A 29 1.54 -7.54 -17.41
N GLY A 30 2.12 -8.74 -17.34
CA GLY A 30 3.57 -8.96 -17.52
C GLY A 30 4.41 -8.47 -16.34
N ILE A 31 3.78 -8.13 -15.21
CA ILE A 31 4.47 -7.71 -13.99
C ILE A 31 4.95 -8.97 -13.28
N VAL A 32 6.27 -9.10 -13.20
CA VAL A 32 6.92 -10.21 -12.48
C VAL A 32 7.12 -9.81 -11.03
N ALA A 33 6.43 -10.50 -10.12
CA ALA A 33 6.64 -10.31 -8.69
C ALA A 33 8.08 -10.69 -8.29
N PRO A 34 8.69 -10.00 -7.33
CA PRO A 34 10.00 -10.39 -6.81
C PRO A 34 9.96 -11.83 -6.28
N LYS A 35 10.88 -12.68 -6.76
CA LYS A 35 11.00 -14.08 -6.30
C LYS A 35 11.43 -14.20 -4.84
N THR A 36 11.94 -13.12 -4.26
CA THR A 36 12.41 -13.05 -2.87
C THR A 36 11.94 -11.77 -2.21
N SER A 37 11.51 -11.86 -0.95
CA SER A 37 11.23 -10.68 -0.12
C SER A 37 12.55 -10.01 0.27
N LYS A 38 13.01 -9.08 -0.57
CA LYS A 38 14.15 -8.20 -0.28
C LYS A 38 13.66 -6.75 -0.24
N PRO A 39 14.18 -5.92 0.68
CA PRO A 39 13.94 -4.49 0.64
C PRO A 39 14.31 -3.91 -0.72
N ALA A 40 13.54 -2.92 -1.18
CA ALA A 40 13.91 -2.17 -2.36
C ALA A 40 15.26 -1.45 -2.12
N PRO A 41 16.19 -1.46 -3.09
CA PRO A 41 17.42 -0.69 -2.98
C PRO A 41 17.14 0.80 -2.87
N ASP A 42 17.96 1.51 -2.10
CA ASP A 42 17.86 2.97 -2.03
C ASP A 42 18.26 3.63 -3.37
N PHE A 43 17.81 4.85 -3.59
CA PHE A 43 18.18 5.66 -4.74
C PHE A 43 18.29 7.13 -4.36
N GLU A 44 19.07 7.88 -5.14
CA GLU A 44 19.09 9.34 -5.10
C GLU A 44 19.03 9.85 -6.55
N LEU A 45 17.99 10.63 -6.86
CA LEU A 45 17.71 11.10 -8.22
C LEU A 45 17.35 12.59 -8.24
N LYS A 46 17.53 13.23 -9.39
CA LYS A 46 17.00 14.58 -9.63
C LYS A 46 15.56 14.50 -10.13
N ASN A 47 14.65 15.19 -9.45
CA ASN A 47 13.26 15.27 -9.86
C ASN A 47 13.05 16.34 -10.95
N ILE A 48 11.87 16.34 -11.59
CA ILE A 48 11.54 17.29 -12.66
C ILE A 48 11.47 18.76 -12.22
N ARG A 49 11.48 19.02 -10.90
CA ARG A 49 11.51 20.36 -10.31
C ARG A 49 12.94 20.81 -9.97
N GLY A 50 13.95 20.00 -10.29
CA GLY A 50 15.36 20.27 -10.02
C GLY A 50 15.85 19.90 -8.61
N GLY A 51 14.97 19.38 -7.74
CA GLY A 51 15.33 18.91 -6.41
C GLY A 51 15.93 17.50 -6.44
N THR A 52 16.60 17.10 -5.35
CA THR A 52 16.95 15.70 -5.11
C THR A 52 15.76 14.97 -4.46
N THR A 53 15.53 13.71 -4.84
CA THR A 53 14.59 12.82 -4.16
C THR A 53 15.21 11.44 -3.96
N GLN A 54 14.82 10.78 -2.87
CA GLN A 54 15.31 9.48 -2.43
C GLN A 54 14.15 8.53 -2.11
N LEU A 55 14.43 7.22 -2.04
CA LEU A 55 13.37 6.21 -1.82
C LEU A 55 12.57 6.47 -0.54
N SER A 56 13.26 6.90 0.51
CA SER A 56 12.65 7.17 1.82
C SER A 56 11.65 8.33 1.83
N ASP A 57 11.71 9.25 0.86
CA ASP A 57 10.70 10.32 0.70
C ASP A 57 9.29 9.76 0.43
N PHE A 58 9.22 8.51 -0.04
CA PHE A 58 7.99 7.82 -0.39
C PHE A 58 7.54 6.79 0.65
N LYS A 59 8.24 6.67 1.79
CA LYS A 59 7.92 5.68 2.83
C LYS A 59 6.46 5.82 3.31
N GLY A 60 5.76 4.70 3.41
CA GLY A 60 4.37 4.63 3.86
C GLY A 60 3.33 4.84 2.76
N LYS A 61 3.78 5.01 1.51
CA LYS A 61 2.99 4.87 0.29
C LYS A 61 3.34 3.54 -0.36
#